data_AF-A0A965ZV03-F1
#
_entry.id   AF-A0A965ZV03-F1
#
_cell.length_a   1.000
_cell.length_b   1.000
_cell.length_c   1.000
_cell.angle_alpha   90.00
_cell.angle_beta   90.00
_cell.angle_gamma   90.00
#
_symmetry.space_group_name_H-M   'P 1'
#
loop_
_entity.id
_entity.type
_entity.pdbx_description
1 polymer ?
#
loop_
_entity_poly.entity_id
_entity_poly.type
_entity_poly.pdbx_seq_one_letter_code
_entity_poly.pdbx_strand_id
1 'polypeptide(L)' 'MVREIFYTAVKYNEDGNTQHASGVTRQPDWPALKRELAKQGFRIKSWFLIDESPLIPV' A
#
# COMPACT_ATOMS: atom_id res chain seq x y z
N MET A 1 6.54 5.04 18.04
CA MET A 1 7.22 4.52 16.83
C MET A 1 6.15 4.35 15.76
N VAL A 2 6.16 5.19 14.72
CA VAL A 2 5.23 5.03 13.58
C VAL A 2 5.92 4.12 12.59
N ARG A 3 5.26 3.02 12.21
CA ARG A 3 5.77 2.12 11.17
C ARG A 3 5.08 2.46 9.87
N GLU A 4 5.86 2.68 8.82
CA GLU A 4 5.33 2.92 7.48
C GLU A 4 5.15 1.59 6.75
N ILE A 5 4.21 1.55 5.83
CA ILE A 5 3.87 0.38 5.01
C ILE A 5 3.83 0.85 3.57
N PHE A 6 4.78 0.38 2.77
CA PHE A 6 4.68 0.51 1.33
C PHE A 6 3.73 -0.57 0.81
N TYR A 7 2.89 -0.22 -0.15
CA TYR A 7 1.95 -1.15 -0.75
C TYR A 7 1.89 -1.00 -2.26
N THR A 8 1.57 -2.10 -2.92
CA THR A 8 1.19 -2.15 -4.33
C THR A 8 -0.15 -2.85 -4.45
N ALA A 9 -1.11 -2.17 -5.06
CA ALA A 9 -2.45 -2.66 -5.34
C ALA A 9 -2.73 -2.63 -6.85
N VAL A 10 -3.57 -3.55 -7.30
CA VAL A 10 -3.96 -3.69 -8.71
C VAL A 10 -5.47 -3.76 -8.85
N LYS A 11 -6.00 -3.16 -9.89
CA LYS A 11 -7.41 -3.27 -10.29
C LYS A 11 -7.46 -3.79 -11.72
N TYR A 12 -8.20 -4.87 -11.91
CA TYR A 12 -8.46 -5.43 -13.23
C TYR A 12 -9.81 -4.90 -13.71
N ASN A 13 -9.84 -4.20 -14.84
CA ASN A 13 -11.07 -3.74 -15.45
C ASN A 13 -11.58 -4.78 -16.45
N GLU A 14 -12.89 -4.76 -16.73
CA GLU A 14 -13.52 -5.67 -17.69
C GLU A 14 -12.98 -5.49 -19.12
N ASP A 15 -12.45 -4.30 -19.44
CA ASP A 15 -11.74 -4.00 -20.70
C ASP A 15 -10.35 -4.66 -20.83
N GLY A 16 -9.95 -5.55 -19.91
CA GLY A 16 -8.63 -6.20 -19.91
C GLY A 16 -7.47 -5.31 -19.45
N ASN A 17 -7.74 -4.05 -19.10
CA ASN A 17 -6.75 -3.12 -18.60
C ASN A 17 -6.48 -3.33 -17.10
N THR A 18 -5.19 -3.45 -16.74
CA THR A 18 -4.75 -3.51 -15.34
C THR A 18 -4.29 -2.13 -14.89
N GLN A 19 -4.94 -1.58 -13.87
CA GLN A 19 -4.49 -0.36 -13.20
C GLN A 19 -3.65 -0.73 -11.98
N HIS A 20 -2.58 0.02 -11.77
CA HIS A 20 -1.67 -0.14 -10.64
C HIS A 20 -1.75 1.08 -9.73
N ALA A 21 -1.79 0.86 -8.43
CA ALA A 21 -1.72 1.90 -7.43
C ALA A 21 -0.66 1.51 -6.39
N SER A 22 0.32 2.38 -6.16
CA SER A 22 1.32 2.19 -5.11
C SER A 22 1.38 3.42 -4.22
N GLY A 23 1.80 3.22 -2.97
CA GLY A 23 1.90 4.31 -2.02
C GLY A 23 2.49 3.85 -0.69
N VAL A 24 2.62 4.82 0.20
CA VAL A 24 3.03 4.59 1.59
C VAL A 24 1.85 4.96 2.49
N THR A 25 1.60 4.14 3.50
CA THR A 25 0.66 4.46 4.57
C THR A 25 1.26 4.15 5.92
N ARG A 26 0.67 4.67 6.99
CA ARG A 26 1.08 4.35 8.34
C ARG A 26 0.38 3.07 8.79
N GLN A 27 1.06 2.24 9.56
CA GLN A 27 0.51 1.01 10.13
C GLN A 27 -0.87 1.16 10.81
N PRO A 28 -1.13 2.19 11.64
CA PRO A 28 -2.48 2.40 12.21
C PRO A 28 -3.56 2.66 11.15
N ASP A 29 -3.22 3.30 10.03
CA ASP A 29 -4.16 3.63 8.94
C ASP A 29 -4.33 2.50 7.92
N TRP A 30 -3.48 1.48 7.98
CA TRP A 30 -3.46 0.36 7.03
C TRP A 30 -4.80 -0.36 6.86
N PRO A 31 -5.57 -0.68 7.92
CA PRO A 31 -6.89 -1.30 7.77
C PRO A 31 -7.89 -0.39 7.05
N ALA A 32 -7.83 0.93 7.28
CA ALA A 32 -8.69 1.91 6.63
C ALA A 32 -8.35 2.02 5.15
N LEU A 33 -7.07 2.11 4.81
CA LEU A 33 -6.61 2.12 3.42
C LEU A 33 -7.04 0.87 2.66
N LYS A 34 -6.92 -0.33 3.25
CA LYS A 34 -7.39 -1.58 2.63
C LYS A 34 -8.86 -1.51 2.24
N ARG A 35 -9.70 -0.95 3.12
CA ARG A 35 -11.13 -0.79 2.87
C ARG A 35 -11.38 0.20 1.73
N GLU A 36 -10.65 1.30 1.70
CA GLU A 36 -10.80 2.30 0.64
C GLU A 36 -10.37 1.77 -0.74
N LEU A 37 -9.23 1.08 -0.80
CA LEU A 37 -8.75 0.41 -2.02
C LEU A 37 -9.76 -0.64 -2.50
N ALA A 38 -10.31 -1.44 -1.58
CA ALA A 38 -11.33 -2.44 -1.91
C ALA A 38 -12.60 -1.82 -2.50
N LYS A 39 -13.11 -0.71 -1.94
CA LYS A 39 -14.26 0.02 -2.50
C LYS A 39 -13.98 0.55 -3.92
N GLN A 40 -12.75 0.95 -4.19
CA GLN A 40 -12.32 1.40 -5.51
C GLN A 40 -12.09 0.25 -6.51
N GLY A 41 -12.17 -1.00 -6.06
CA GLY A 41 -11.91 -2.21 -6.86
C GLY A 41 -10.43 -2.61 -6.93
N PHE A 42 -9.56 -1.97 -6.15
CA PHE A 42 -8.16 -2.36 -6.04
C PHE A 42 -7.99 -3.52 -5.05
N ARG A 43 -7.10 -4.46 -5.41
CA ARG A 43 -6.63 -5.54 -4.54
C ARG A 43 -5.14 -5.40 -4.28
N ILE A 44 -4.75 -5.41 -3.01
CA ILE A 44 -3.34 -5.36 -2.62
C ILE A 44 -2.65 -6.65 -3.05
N LYS A 45 -1.57 -6.52 -3.82
CA LYS A 45 -0.73 -7.63 -4.29
C LYS A 45 0.48 -7.84 -3.41
N SER A 46 1.11 -6.75 -2.95
CA SER A 46 2.29 -6.80 -2.11
C SER A 46 2.29 -5.64 -1.13
N TRP A 47 2.86 -5.86 0.05
CA TRP A 47 3.08 -4.84 1.05
C TRP A 47 4.30 -5.22 1.90
N PHE A 48 5.07 -4.22 2.31
CA PHE A 48 6.21 -4.42 3.22
C PHE A 48 6.30 -3.28 4.23
N LEU A 49 6.74 -3.64 5.44
CA LEU A 49 6.95 -2.68 6.52
C LEU A 49 8.26 -1.92 6.25
N ILE A 50 8.15 -0.61 6.24
CA ILE A 50 9.28 0.31 6.34
C ILE A 50 9.36 0.65 7.84
N ASP A 51 10.19 -0.10 8.56
CA ASP A 51 10.66 0.37 9.85
C ASP A 51 11.70 1.43 9.50
N GLU A 52 11.54 2.67 9.99
CA GLU A 52 12.59 3.69 9.91
C GLU A 52 13.83 3.16 10.64
N SER A 53 14.63 2.35 9.93
CA SER A 53 15.91 1.87 10.42
C SER A 53 16.85 3.07 10.43
N PRO A 54 17.62 3.26 11.50
CA PRO A 54 18.20 4.53 11.87
C PRO A 54 19.05 5.08 10.74
N LEU A 55 18.96 6.40 10.54
CA LEU A 55 19.96 7.23 9.86
C LEU A 55 21.33 6.54 10.00
N ILE A 56 21.83 5.89 8.96
CA ILE A 56 23.22 5.44 8.93
C ILE A 56 23.99 6.76 8.90
N PRO A 57 24.64 7.19 10.00
CA PRO A 57 25.50 8.35 9.91
C PRO A 57 26.70 7.90 9.07
N VAL A 58 26.88 8.53 7.91
CA VAL A 58 28.08 8.38 7.08
C VAL A 58 29.28 9.02 7.78
#